data_AF-A0A1T2FEG9-F1
#
_entry.id   AF-A0A1T2FEG9-F1
#
_cell.length_a   1.000
_cell.length_b   1.000
_cell.length_c   1.000
_cell.angle_alpha   90.00
_cell.angle_beta   90.00
_cell.angle_gamma   90.00
#
_symmetry.space_group_name_H-M   'P 1'
#
loop_
_entity.id
_entity.type
_entity.pdbx_description
1 polymer ?
#
loop_
_entity_poly.entity_id
_entity_poly.type
_entity_poly.pdbx_seq_one_letter_code
_entity_poly.pdbx_strand_id
1 'polypeptide(L)'
;MESEEKHPTWMKFIELALLMSVSALLGTLYSLGYLDRILGQDLTFWFFCIILAIVILVEGFALTGFDADDHFWSWLTTGLGMLGTVLGFSIALAGIEVDALSDPATLSAEIGSFLKTVSFAIDTTMIGLSAAMVMEAMNKVREMLYGNNTAQEEQLPENREG
;
A
#
# COMPACT_ATOMS: atom_id res chain seq x y z
N MET A 1 37.22 2.80 -7.34
CA MET A 1 36.12 3.18 -8.24
C MET A 1 35.35 1.90 -8.48
N GLU A 2 34.40 1.64 -7.58
CA GLU A 2 33.55 0.45 -7.62
C GLU A 2 32.72 0.49 -8.90
N SER A 3 32.67 -0.67 -9.55
CA SER A 3 31.85 -0.93 -10.73
C SER A 3 30.38 -0.76 -10.34
N GLU A 4 29.73 0.28 -10.86
CA GLU A 4 28.27 0.33 -10.94
C GLU A 4 27.81 -0.94 -11.65
N GLU A 5 27.26 -1.90 -10.89
CA GLU A 5 26.51 -3.01 -11.45
C GLU A 5 25.33 -2.43 -12.22
N LYS A 6 25.52 -2.29 -13.52
CA LYS A 6 24.55 -1.70 -14.43
C LYS A 6 23.47 -2.74 -14.66
N HIS A 7 22.52 -2.85 -13.74
CA HIS A 7 21.36 -3.72 -13.92
C HIS A 7 20.75 -3.48 -15.31
N PRO A 8 20.51 -4.55 -16.07
CA PRO A 8 20.17 -4.42 -17.47
C PRO A 8 18.80 -3.74 -17.61
N THR A 9 18.73 -2.70 -18.44
CA THR A 9 17.62 -1.72 -18.49
C THR A 9 16.23 -2.35 -18.65
N TRP A 10 16.14 -3.54 -19.27
CA TRP A 10 14.90 -4.30 -19.42
C TRP A 10 14.27 -4.77 -18.11
N MET A 11 15.05 -5.02 -17.04
CA MET A 11 14.50 -5.38 -15.73
C MET A 11 13.70 -4.23 -15.11
N LYS A 12 14.20 -2.99 -15.24
CA LYS A 12 13.48 -1.77 -14.84
C LYS A 12 12.18 -1.58 -15.64
N PHE A 13 12.15 -2.00 -16.91
CA PHE A 13 10.93 -1.97 -17.72
C PHE A 13 9.86 -2.96 -17.21
N ILE A 14 10.26 -4.13 -16.70
CA ILE A 14 9.32 -5.11 -16.12
C ILE A 14 8.69 -4.55 -14.84
N GLU A 15 9.52 -3.96 -13.97
CA GLU A 15 9.09 -3.33 -12.73
C GLU A 15 8.10 -2.18 -12.99
N LEU A 16 8.43 -1.30 -13.94
CA LEU A 16 7.54 -0.22 -14.36
C LEU A 16 6.23 -0.74 -14.97
N ALA A 17 6.30 -1.79 -15.80
CA ALA A 17 5.11 -2.38 -16.42
C ALA A 17 4.16 -2.96 -15.37
N LEU A 18 4.69 -3.60 -14.32
CA LEU A 18 3.91 -4.11 -13.19
C LEU A 18 3.20 -2.98 -12.45
N LEU A 19 3.92 -1.91 -12.06
CA LEU A 19 3.31 -0.74 -11.40
C LEU A 19 2.23 -0.08 -12.25
N MET A 20 2.47 0.06 -13.56
CA MET A 20 1.50 0.61 -14.50
C MET A 20 0.27 -0.28 -14.62
N SER A 21 0.43 -1.61 -14.62
CA SER A 21 -0.70 -2.54 -14.66
C SER A 21 -1.57 -2.51 -13.40
N VAL A 22 -0.96 -2.41 -12.22
CA VAL A 22 -1.68 -2.24 -10.94
C VAL A 22 -2.43 -0.92 -10.93
N SER A 23 -1.78 0.17 -11.38
CA SER A 23 -2.39 1.48 -11.47
C SER A 23 -3.56 1.51 -12.46
N ALA A 24 -3.40 0.88 -13.63
CA ALA A 24 -4.46 0.76 -14.63
C ALA A 24 -5.63 -0.09 -14.13
N LEU A 25 -5.37 -1.16 -13.38
CA LEU A 25 -6.39 -1.98 -12.75
C LEU A 25 -7.20 -1.15 -11.74
N LEU A 26 -6.53 -0.39 -10.86
CA LEU A 26 -7.17 0.51 -9.90
C LEU A 26 -8.02 1.57 -10.61
N GLY A 27 -7.49 2.20 -11.65
CA GLY A 27 -8.23 3.17 -12.45
C GLY A 27 -9.46 2.58 -13.15
N THR A 28 -9.35 1.35 -13.64
CA THR A 28 -10.47 0.63 -14.27
C THR A 28 -11.54 0.30 -13.23
N LEU A 29 -11.16 -0.23 -12.07
CA LEU A 29 -12.08 -0.52 -10.96
C LEU A 29 -12.80 0.74 -10.46
N TYR A 30 -12.09 1.88 -10.41
CA TYR A 30 -12.70 3.18 -10.13
C TYR A 30 -13.70 3.59 -11.20
N SER A 31 -13.33 3.54 -12.48
CA SER A 31 -14.21 3.96 -13.59
C SER A 31 -15.48 3.12 -13.74
N LEU A 32 -15.41 1.84 -13.34
CA LEU A 32 -16.55 0.92 -13.35
C LEU A 32 -17.42 1.04 -12.09
N GLY A 33 -17.08 1.94 -11.16
CA GLY A 33 -17.82 2.16 -9.92
C GLY A 33 -17.64 1.05 -8.87
N TYR A 34 -16.73 0.09 -9.08
CA TYR A 34 -16.46 -0.95 -8.09
C TYR A 34 -15.87 -0.38 -6.79
N LEU A 35 -15.14 0.74 -6.90
CA LEU A 35 -14.59 1.43 -5.74
C LEU A 35 -15.57 2.44 -5.12
N ASP A 36 -16.72 2.74 -5.73
CA ASP A 36 -17.65 3.76 -5.20
C ASP A 36 -18.21 3.39 -3.83
N ARG A 37 -18.32 2.09 -3.52
CA ARG A 37 -18.73 1.63 -2.20
C ARG A 37 -17.70 1.96 -1.11
N ILE A 38 -16.41 1.90 -1.46
CA ILE A 38 -15.28 2.03 -0.53
C ILE A 38 -14.84 3.51 -0.48
N LEU A 39 -14.71 4.14 -1.64
CA LEU A 39 -14.27 5.52 -1.83
C LEU A 39 -15.42 6.53 -1.85
N GLY A 40 -16.67 6.09 -1.72
CA GLY A 40 -17.83 6.98 -1.70
C GLY A 40 -17.93 7.88 -0.46
N GLN A 41 -17.07 7.64 0.54
CA GLN A 41 -16.88 8.55 1.66
C GLN A 41 -15.63 9.40 1.43
N ASP A 42 -15.80 10.72 1.47
CA ASP A 42 -14.74 11.71 1.18
C ASP A 42 -13.46 11.45 1.99
N LEU A 43 -13.62 11.10 3.27
CA LEU A 43 -12.49 10.82 4.15
C LEU A 43 -11.72 9.55 3.71
N THR A 44 -12.42 8.49 3.30
CA THR A 44 -11.79 7.27 2.76
C THR A 44 -11.06 7.56 1.46
N PHE A 45 -11.65 8.39 0.60
CA PHE A 45 -11.04 8.81 -0.66
C PHE A 45 -9.73 9.56 -0.44
N TRP A 46 -9.73 10.57 0.44
CA TRP A 46 -8.51 11.30 0.78
C TRP A 46 -7.43 10.39 1.35
N PHE A 47 -7.82 9.48 2.24
CA PHE A 47 -6.91 8.51 2.83
C PHE A 47 -6.30 7.56 1.79
N PHE A 48 -7.13 7.06 0.87
CA PHE A 48 -6.71 6.26 -0.26
C PHE A 48 -5.70 7.00 -1.14
N CYS A 49 -5.95 8.26 -1.48
CA CYS A 49 -5.03 9.08 -2.28
C CYS A 49 -3.67 9.29 -1.58
N ILE A 50 -3.65 9.51 -0.26
CA ILE A 50 -2.41 9.66 0.51
C ILE A 50 -1.58 8.37 0.45
N ILE A 51 -2.22 7.21 0.69
CA ILE A 51 -1.52 5.92 0.63
C ILE A 51 -1.01 5.65 -0.78
N LEU A 52 -1.83 5.90 -1.81
CA LEU A 52 -1.43 5.70 -3.20
C LEU A 52 -0.22 6.59 -3.56
N ALA A 53 -0.21 7.85 -3.13
CA ALA A 53 0.91 8.75 -3.36
C ALA A 53 2.21 8.25 -2.68
N ILE A 54 2.11 7.70 -1.47
CA ILE A 54 3.26 7.10 -0.77
C ILE A 54 3.75 5.88 -1.55
N VAL A 55 2.87 4.97 -1.96
CA VAL A 55 3.25 3.80 -2.78
C VAL A 55 4.00 4.24 -4.04
N ILE A 56 3.45 5.19 -4.80
CA ILE A 56 4.09 5.68 -6.02
C ILE A 56 5.46 6.31 -5.74
N LEU A 57 5.58 7.07 -4.65
CA LEU A 57 6.83 7.72 -4.27
C LEU A 57 7.91 6.69 -3.87
N VAL A 58 7.54 5.68 -3.07
CA VAL A 58 8.45 4.61 -2.64
C VAL A 58 8.93 3.79 -3.83
N GLU A 59 7.99 3.34 -4.65
CA GLU A 59 8.28 2.57 -5.86
C GLU A 59 9.08 3.39 -6.87
N GLY A 60 8.82 4.72 -6.94
CA GLY A 60 9.61 5.67 -7.72
C GLY A 60 11.06 5.77 -7.24
N PHE A 61 11.31 5.85 -5.94
CA PHE A 61 12.66 5.85 -5.38
C PHE A 61 13.40 4.53 -5.63
N ALA A 62 12.72 3.40 -5.47
CA ALA A 62 13.29 2.09 -5.74
C ALA A 62 13.72 1.94 -7.21
N LEU A 63 12.92 2.45 -8.17
CA LEU A 63 13.29 2.47 -9.60
C LEU A 63 14.57 3.28 -9.88
N THR A 64 14.84 4.32 -9.08
CA THR A 64 16.07 5.12 -9.20
C THR A 64 17.32 4.43 -8.64
N GLY A 65 17.17 3.25 -8.01
CA GLY A 65 18.27 2.52 -7.38
C GLY A 65 18.65 3.09 -6.01
N PHE A 66 17.73 3.81 -5.37
CA PHE A 66 17.90 4.20 -3.97
C PHE A 66 17.52 3.01 -3.10
N ASP A 67 18.41 2.57 -2.20
CA ASP A 67 18.10 1.56 -1.19
C ASP A 67 17.03 2.12 -0.24
N ALA A 68 15.78 1.86 -0.60
CA ALA A 68 14.64 2.13 0.23
C ALA A 68 14.56 1.00 1.28
N ASP A 69 14.57 1.36 2.57
CA ASP A 69 14.38 0.37 3.64
C ASP A 69 12.98 -0.25 3.52
N ASP A 70 12.92 -1.46 2.95
CA ASP A 70 11.71 -2.24 2.71
C ASP A 70 10.88 -2.43 3.98
N HIS A 71 11.55 -2.59 5.12
CA HIS A 71 10.90 -2.77 6.40
C HIS A 71 10.26 -1.45 6.88
N PHE A 72 10.93 -0.32 6.68
CA PHE A 72 10.37 0.99 7.01
C PHE A 72 9.11 1.30 6.19
N TRP A 73 9.11 1.02 4.89
CA TRP A 73 7.98 1.35 4.02
C TRP A 73 6.77 0.43 4.23
N SER A 74 7.01 -0.88 4.42
CA SER A 74 5.97 -1.84 4.80
C SER A 74 5.37 -1.51 6.18
N TRP A 75 6.21 -1.12 7.14
CA TRP A 75 5.77 -0.63 8.44
C TRP A 75 4.97 0.67 8.30
N LEU A 76 5.38 1.61 7.44
CA LEU A 76 4.70 2.88 7.23
C LEU A 76 3.31 2.68 6.62
N THR A 77 3.15 1.86 5.58
CA THR A 77 1.84 1.61 4.95
C THR A 77 0.90 0.85 5.87
N THR A 78 1.41 -0.14 6.60
CA THR A 78 0.63 -0.90 7.59
C THR A 78 0.26 0.00 8.78
N GLY A 79 1.20 0.80 9.25
CA GLY A 79 1.02 1.78 10.33
C GLY A 79 0.00 2.85 9.96
N LEU A 80 0.04 3.36 8.73
CA LEU A 80 -0.99 4.25 8.20
C LEU A 80 -2.35 3.55 8.20
N GLY A 81 -2.45 2.33 7.66
CA GLY A 81 -3.69 1.54 7.69
C GLY A 81 -4.30 1.44 9.11
N MET A 82 -3.47 1.15 10.10
CA MET A 82 -3.89 1.11 11.52
C MET A 82 -4.27 2.49 12.07
N LEU A 83 -3.56 3.55 11.71
CA LEU A 83 -3.92 4.93 12.09
C LEU A 83 -5.28 5.31 11.54
N GLY A 84 -5.61 4.93 10.29
CA GLY A 84 -6.94 5.13 9.71
C GLY A 84 -8.04 4.47 10.55
N THR A 85 -7.79 3.25 11.03
CA THR A 85 -8.70 2.51 11.90
C THR A 85 -8.89 3.18 13.26
N VAL A 86 -7.79 3.58 13.92
CA VAL A 86 -7.84 4.27 15.22
C VAL A 86 -8.58 5.60 15.11
N LEU A 87 -8.31 6.38 14.06
CA LEU A 87 -9.02 7.63 13.79
C LEU A 87 -10.50 7.38 13.52
N GLY A 88 -10.83 6.38 12.71
CA GLY A 88 -12.22 6.01 12.41
C GLY A 88 -12.99 5.63 13.67
N PHE A 89 -12.45 4.75 14.52
CA PHE A 89 -13.09 4.42 15.79
C PHE A 89 -13.16 5.60 16.76
N SER A 90 -12.15 6.46 16.79
CA SER A 90 -12.16 7.67 17.64
C SER A 90 -13.25 8.65 17.23
N ILE A 91 -13.42 8.87 15.93
CA ILE A 91 -14.50 9.72 15.38
C ILE A 91 -15.86 9.06 15.65
N ALA A 92 -15.96 7.73 15.46
CA ALA A 92 -17.20 6.99 15.66
C ALA A 92 -17.68 7.09 17.11
N LEU A 93 -16.76 6.99 18.08
CA LEU A 93 -17.08 7.10 19.50
C LEU A 93 -17.31 8.54 19.96
N ALA A 94 -16.59 9.52 19.40
CA ALA A 94 -16.78 10.93 19.71
C ALA A 94 -18.11 11.49 19.18
N GLY A 95 -18.66 10.89 18.12
CA GLY A 95 -19.93 11.29 17.51
C GLY A 95 -21.18 10.77 18.22
N ILE A 96 -21.06 9.86 19.20
CA ILE A 96 -22.22 9.30 19.91
C ILE A 96 -22.66 10.27 21.01
N GLU A 97 -23.80 10.91 20.82
CA GLU A 97 -24.49 11.62 21.90
C GLU A 97 -25.23 10.62 22.80
N VAL A 98 -24.69 10.38 24.00
CA VAL A 98 -25.24 9.39 24.94
C VAL A 98 -26.70 9.68 25.31
N ASP A 99 -27.08 10.95 25.36
CA ASP A 99 -28.44 11.37 25.66
C ASP A 99 -29.42 11.00 24.53
N ALA A 100 -28.98 11.06 23.27
CA ALA A 100 -29.76 10.69 22.08
C ALA A 100 -29.98 9.18 21.94
N LEU A 101 -29.25 8.35 22.69
CA LEU A 101 -29.47 6.90 22.76
C LEU A 101 -30.71 6.52 23.58
N SER A 102 -31.26 7.46 24.34
CA SER A 102 -32.41 7.26 25.23
C SER A 102 -33.76 7.37 24.51
N ASP A 103 -33.78 8.01 23.33
CA ASP A 103 -34.97 8.18 22.50
C ASP A 103 -34.95 7.22 21.30
N PRO A 104 -35.94 6.31 21.18
CA PRO A 104 -36.04 5.40 20.05
C PRO A 104 -36.07 6.07 18.67
N ALA A 105 -36.52 7.33 18.59
CA ALA A 105 -36.60 8.08 17.33
C ALA A 105 -35.22 8.50 16.80
N THR A 106 -34.28 8.82 17.68
CA THR A 106 -32.92 9.28 17.33
C THR A 106 -31.89 8.14 17.32
N LEU A 107 -32.15 7.06 18.06
CA LEU A 107 -31.28 5.88 18.15
C LEU A 107 -30.90 5.29 16.79
N SER A 108 -31.85 5.20 15.85
CA SER A 108 -31.60 4.64 14.51
C SER A 108 -30.62 5.49 13.70
N ALA A 109 -30.72 6.82 13.80
CA ALA A 109 -29.83 7.74 13.10
C ALA A 109 -28.41 7.70 13.67
N GLU A 110 -28.27 7.62 14.99
CA GLU A 110 -26.99 7.47 15.69
C GLU A 110 -26.29 6.16 15.33
N ILE A 111 -27.00 5.04 15.35
CA ILE A 111 -26.46 3.74 14.92
C ILE A 111 -26.02 3.79 13.45
N GLY A 112 -26.79 4.44 12.58
CA GLY A 112 -26.42 4.62 11.17
C GLY A 112 -25.13 5.43 10.99
N SER A 113 -24.99 6.54 11.72
CA SER A 113 -23.78 7.38 11.73
C SER A 113 -22.55 6.63 12.25
N PHE A 114 -22.72 5.89 13.35
CA PHE A 114 -21.70 5.03 13.93
C PHE A 114 -21.23 3.97 12.93
N LEU A 115 -22.15 3.21 12.32
CA LEU A 115 -21.82 2.17 11.34
C LEU A 115 -21.10 2.72 10.11
N LYS A 116 -21.46 3.92 9.64
CA LYS A 116 -20.76 4.58 8.53
C LYS A 116 -19.29 4.87 8.90
N THR A 117 -19.05 5.33 10.13
CA THR A 117 -17.71 5.65 10.59
C THR A 117 -16.87 4.39 10.89
N VAL A 118 -17.51 3.31 11.34
CA VAL A 118 -16.89 1.99 11.45
C VAL A 118 -16.52 1.42 10.07
N SER A 119 -17.37 1.62 9.05
CA SER A 119 -17.02 1.25 7.66
C SER A 119 -15.73 1.93 7.23
N PHE A 120 -15.61 3.25 7.45
CA PHE A 120 -14.37 4.00 7.19
C PHE A 120 -13.15 3.37 7.89
N ALA A 121 -13.27 3.00 9.17
CA ALA A 121 -12.18 2.37 9.91
C ALA A 121 -11.71 1.05 9.26
N ILE A 122 -12.65 0.22 8.80
CA ILE A 122 -12.38 -1.07 8.15
C ILE A 122 -11.79 -0.85 6.75
N ASP A 123 -12.39 0.04 5.97
CA ASP A 123 -11.98 0.34 4.59
C ASP A 123 -10.54 0.87 4.58
N THR A 124 -10.19 1.75 5.52
CA THR A 124 -8.82 2.29 5.64
C THR A 124 -7.79 1.22 6.05
N THR A 125 -8.14 0.25 6.90
CA THR A 125 -7.28 -0.91 7.19
C THR A 125 -7.04 -1.72 5.92
N MET A 126 -8.11 -2.05 5.19
CA MET A 126 -8.03 -2.86 3.98
C MET A 126 -7.16 -2.20 2.91
N ILE A 127 -7.27 -0.87 2.76
CA ILE A 127 -6.45 -0.10 1.85
C ILE A 127 -4.97 -0.16 2.26
N GLY A 128 -4.66 0.07 3.54
CA GLY A 128 -3.29 0.02 4.06
C GLY A 128 -2.63 -1.36 3.91
N LEU A 129 -3.37 -2.43 4.22
CA LEU A 129 -2.91 -3.81 4.02
C LEU A 129 -2.70 -4.14 2.55
N SER A 130 -3.61 -3.71 1.67
CA SER A 130 -3.48 -3.93 0.22
C SER A 130 -2.23 -3.23 -0.32
N ALA A 131 -1.94 -2.01 0.12
CA ALA A 131 -0.73 -1.29 -0.25
C ALA A 131 0.54 -2.01 0.23
N ALA A 132 0.56 -2.50 1.47
CA ALA A 132 1.68 -3.28 2.00
C ALA A 132 1.92 -4.57 1.20
N MET A 133 0.85 -5.28 0.81
CA MET A 133 0.96 -6.49 -0.02
C MET A 133 1.51 -6.19 -1.42
N VAL A 134 1.13 -5.06 -2.03
CA VAL A 134 1.68 -4.65 -3.33
C VAL A 134 3.18 -4.37 -3.22
N MET A 135 3.61 -3.65 -2.18
CA MET A 135 5.03 -3.38 -1.93
C MET A 135 5.83 -4.68 -1.71
N GLU A 136 5.31 -5.61 -0.89
CA GLU A 136 5.97 -6.90 -0.67
C GLU A 136 6.06 -7.73 -1.95
N ALA A 137 5.02 -7.70 -2.80
CA ALA A 137 5.04 -8.37 -4.09
C ALA A 137 6.08 -7.75 -5.03
N MET A 138 6.20 -6.42 -5.06
CA MET A 138 7.23 -5.72 -5.84
C MET A 138 8.63 -6.08 -5.36
N ASN A 139 8.85 -6.15 -4.05
CA ASN A 139 10.14 -6.57 -3.48
C ASN A 139 10.50 -8.00 -3.86
N LYS A 140 9.56 -8.95 -3.80
CA LYS A 140 9.81 -10.32 -4.28
C LYS A 140 10.15 -10.36 -5.77
N VAL A 141 9.51 -9.53 -6.59
CA VAL A 141 9.86 -9.42 -8.01
C VAL A 141 11.29 -8.88 -8.17
N ARG A 142 11.69 -7.87 -7.39
CA ARG A 142 13.07 -7.36 -7.37
C ARG A 142 14.07 -8.44 -6.95
N GLU A 143 13.79 -9.20 -5.91
CA GLU A 143 14.64 -10.33 -5.49
C GLU A 143 14.81 -11.36 -6.62
N MET A 144 13.74 -11.71 -7.34
CA MET A 144 13.82 -12.64 -8.47
C MET A 144 14.60 -12.07 -9.67
N LEU A 145 14.47 -10.76 -9.93
CA LEU A 145 15.12 -10.10 -11.05
C LEU A 145 16.60 -9.80 -10.79
N TYR A 146 16.94 -9.38 -9.56
CA TYR A 146 18.26 -8.86 -9.20
C TYR A 146 19.05 -9.80 -8.27
N GLY A 147 18.38 -10.54 -7.37
CA GLY A 147 19.02 -11.38 -6.35
C GLY A 147 19.61 -12.71 -6.84
N ASN A 148 19.33 -13.11 -8.08
CA ASN A 148 19.85 -14.37 -8.65
C ASN A 148 21.25 -14.24 -9.27
N ASN A 149 21.80 -13.03 -9.40
CA ASN A 149 23.12 -12.81 -10.03
C ASN A 149 24.28 -12.94 -9.04
N THR A 150 24.07 -12.65 -7.76
CA THR A 150 25.13 -12.73 -6.72
C THR A 150 25.51 -14.17 -6.35
N ALA A 151 24.60 -15.13 -6.55
CA ALA A 151 24.87 -16.55 -6.24
C ALA A 151 25.67 -17.30 -7.34
N GLN A 152 25.81 -16.72 -8.54
CA GLN A 152 26.57 -17.36 -9.62
C GLN A 152 28.05 -16.94 -9.67
N GLU A 153 28.44 -15.84 -9.01
CA GLU A 153 29.84 -15.38 -8.99
C GLU A 153 30.70 -16.09 -7.92
N GLU A 154 30.11 -16.66 -6.87
CA GLU A 154 30.85 -17.44 -5.84
C GLU A 154 31.14 -18.91 -6.25
N GLN A 155 30.71 -19.36 -7.43
CA GLN A 155 30.87 -20.76 -7.86
C GLN A 155 31.79 -20.96 -9.08
N LEU A 156 32.74 -20.06 -9.34
CA LEU A 156 33.82 -20.36 -10.29
C LEU A 156 34.93 -21.16 -9.55
N PRO A 157 35.16 -22.44 -9.90
CA PRO A 157 36.21 -23.22 -9.27
C PRO A 157 37.58 -22.63 -9.63
N GLU A 158 38.30 -22.19 -8.60
CA GLU A 158 39.72 -21.86 -8.64
C GLU A 158 40.50 -23.11 -9.07
N ASN A 159 40.74 -23.25 -10.38
CA ASN A 159 41.46 -24.39 -10.92
C ASN A 159 42.21 -24.04 -12.22
N ARG A 160 43.23 -23.18 -12.08
CA ARG A 160 44.48 -23.15 -12.85
C ARG A 160 45.48 -22.47 -11.89
N GLU A 161 46.56 -23.10 -11.46
CA GLU A 161 47.76 -23.36 -12.27
C GLU A 161 48.50 -24.62 -11.78
N GLY A 162 49.09 -25.33 -12.75
CA GLY A 162 50.16 -26.29 -12.53
C GLY A 162 51.52 -25.69 -12.81
#